data_AF-A0A948VJE5-F1
#
_entry.id   AF-A0A948VJE5-F1
#
_cell.length_a   1.000
_cell.length_b   1.000
_cell.length_c   1.000
_cell.angle_alpha   90.00
_cell.angle_beta   90.00
_cell.angle_gamma   90.00
#
_symmetry.space_group_name_H-M   'P 1'
#
loop_
_entity.id
_entity.type
_entity.pdbx_description
1 polymer ?
#
loop_
_entity_poly.entity_id
_entity_poly.type
_entity_poly.pdbx_seq_one_letter_code
_entity_poly.pdbx_strand_id
1 'polypeptide(L)'
;KRRASKKSPTTAVKPGAGAETPAPPDTRTGDNSVTIASPVIRPGDFAENITTSGFDFKKTAVGDTLRIINPATGQLSAVIEITCIGKPCHAACNIKKMVGDCVMPKEGVFARVIQGGLIKTGDIIRSIKGESQTK
;
A
#
# COMPACT_ATOMS: atom_id res chain seq x y z
N LYS A 1 -43.20 15.03 -36.05
CA LYS A 1 -41.84 14.67 -35.60
C LYS A 1 -41.77 14.72 -34.07
N ARG A 2 -42.02 13.61 -33.38
CA ARG A 2 -41.83 13.48 -31.93
C ARG A 2 -40.87 12.32 -31.69
N ARG A 3 -39.63 12.63 -31.31
CA ARG A 3 -38.54 11.66 -31.12
C ARG A 3 -38.71 10.95 -29.78
N ALA A 4 -38.58 9.62 -29.83
CA ALA A 4 -38.68 8.70 -28.71
C ALA A 4 -37.61 8.95 -27.63
N SER A 5 -38.05 8.87 -26.38
CA SER A 5 -37.23 8.84 -25.17
C SER A 5 -36.47 7.51 -25.09
N LYS A 6 -35.14 7.53 -25.30
CA LYS A 6 -34.27 6.38 -25.04
C LYS A 6 -33.70 6.50 -23.62
N LYS A 7 -34.24 5.71 -22.68
CA LYS A 7 -33.61 5.43 -21.39
C LYS A 7 -32.37 4.58 -21.64
N SER A 8 -31.21 5.02 -21.17
CA SER A 8 -29.96 4.26 -21.14
C SER A 8 -30.02 3.19 -20.03
N PRO A 9 -29.52 1.98 -20.27
CA PRO A 9 -29.56 0.90 -19.29
C PRO A 9 -28.50 1.10 -18.20
N THR A 10 -28.93 1.01 -16.94
CA THR A 10 -28.08 0.82 -15.76
C THR A 10 -27.46 -0.57 -15.79
N THR A 11 -26.13 -0.65 -15.96
CA THR A 11 -25.38 -1.91 -15.86
C THR A 11 -25.14 -2.24 -14.39
N ALA A 12 -25.82 -3.28 -13.90
CA ALA A 12 -25.55 -3.88 -12.61
C ALA A 12 -24.20 -4.61 -12.65
N VAL A 13 -23.25 -4.19 -11.80
CA VAL A 13 -21.99 -4.92 -11.58
C VAL A 13 -22.26 -6.03 -10.58
N LYS A 14 -22.17 -7.28 -11.04
CA LYS A 14 -22.21 -8.49 -10.19
C LYS A 14 -21.01 -8.48 -9.23
N PRO A 15 -21.16 -8.92 -7.96
CA PRO A 15 -20.01 -9.30 -7.14
C PRO A 15 -19.39 -10.59 -7.73
N GLY A 16 -18.12 -10.50 -8.12
CA GLY A 16 -17.35 -11.64 -8.60
C GLY A 16 -17.17 -12.67 -7.50
N ALA A 17 -17.46 -13.92 -7.85
CA ALA A 17 -17.36 -15.11 -7.02
C ALA A 17 -15.94 -15.31 -6.47
N GLY A 18 -15.88 -15.87 -5.25
CA GLY A 18 -14.66 -16.19 -4.54
C GLY A 18 -13.74 -17.12 -5.32
N ALA A 19 -12.46 -16.79 -5.33
CA ALA A 19 -11.41 -17.71 -5.72
C ALA A 19 -11.24 -18.72 -4.58
N GLU A 20 -11.89 -19.87 -4.70
CA GLU A 20 -11.56 -21.05 -3.89
C GLU A 20 -10.12 -21.46 -4.21
N THR A 21 -9.25 -21.36 -3.22
CA THR A 21 -7.89 -21.91 -3.31
C THR A 21 -8.00 -23.42 -3.14
N PRO A 22 -7.40 -24.26 -4.02
CA PRO A 22 -7.47 -25.71 -3.84
C PRO A 22 -6.76 -26.11 -2.55
N ALA A 23 -7.40 -26.97 -1.76
CA ALA A 23 -6.82 -27.58 -0.57
C ALA A 23 -5.53 -28.35 -0.95
N PRO A 24 -4.47 -28.30 -0.12
CA PRO A 24 -3.25 -29.04 -0.41
C PRO A 24 -3.50 -30.56 -0.34
N PRO A 25 -2.77 -31.37 -1.14
CA PRO A 25 -2.91 -32.82 -1.11
C PRO A 25 -2.42 -33.40 0.24
N ASP A 26 -3.22 -34.31 0.81
CA ASP A 26 -2.86 -35.12 1.99
C ASP A 26 -1.71 -36.07 1.65
N THR A 27 -0.46 -35.61 1.76
CA THR A 27 0.72 -36.47 1.71
C THR A 27 1.10 -36.88 3.13
N ARG A 28 0.49 -37.95 3.62
CA ARG A 28 0.96 -38.64 4.83
C ARG A 28 2.13 -39.55 4.45
N THR A 29 3.30 -38.97 4.25
CA THR A 29 4.57 -39.70 4.13
C THR A 29 5.52 -39.11 5.14
N GLY A 30 6.06 -39.96 6.02
CA GLY A 30 6.88 -39.54 7.15
C GLY A 30 8.24 -38.98 6.73
N ASP A 31 8.37 -37.66 6.79
CA ASP A 31 9.61 -36.97 7.08
C ASP A 31 9.34 -35.97 8.23
N ASN A 32 10.08 -36.05 9.33
CA ASN A 32 9.90 -35.14 10.47
C ASN A 32 10.57 -33.76 10.22
N SER A 33 10.57 -33.30 8.96
CA SER A 33 10.97 -31.94 8.59
C SER A 33 9.71 -31.11 8.44
N VAL A 34 9.19 -30.62 9.57
CA VAL A 34 8.13 -29.60 9.56
C VAL A 34 8.69 -28.36 8.86
N THR A 35 8.45 -28.23 7.56
CA THR A 35 8.71 -27.00 6.84
C THR A 35 7.62 -26.03 7.27
N ILE A 36 7.89 -25.23 8.31
CA ILE A 36 6.98 -24.16 8.73
C ILE A 36 6.91 -23.17 7.57
N ALA A 37 5.80 -23.22 6.82
CA ALA A 37 5.51 -22.24 5.79
C ALA A 37 5.50 -20.85 6.43
N SER A 38 6.41 -19.99 6.00
CA SER A 38 6.46 -18.60 6.46
C SER A 38 5.13 -17.90 6.09
N PRO A 39 4.51 -17.12 6.99
CA PRO A 39 3.26 -16.42 6.72
C PRO A 39 3.36 -15.53 5.46
N VAL A 40 2.37 -15.61 4.58
CA VAL A 40 2.26 -14.72 3.41
C VAL A 40 1.78 -13.34 3.88
N ILE A 41 2.66 -12.33 3.79
CA ILE A 41 2.33 -10.93 4.11
C ILE A 41 1.79 -10.22 2.86
N ARG A 42 0.66 -9.54 2.98
CA ARG A 42 -0.04 -8.82 1.90
C ARG A 42 -0.12 -7.30 2.19
N PRO A 43 -0.29 -6.46 1.16
CA PRO A 43 -0.65 -5.05 1.34
C PRO A 43 -1.89 -4.91 2.24
N GLY A 44 -1.80 -4.06 3.25
CA GLY A 44 -2.84 -3.83 4.25
C GLY A 44 -2.68 -4.62 5.54
N ASP A 45 -1.80 -5.62 5.61
CA ASP A 45 -1.58 -6.44 6.82
C ASP A 45 -1.01 -5.62 8.00
N PHE A 46 -0.37 -4.48 7.69
CA PHE A 46 0.13 -3.53 8.68
C PHE A 46 -0.83 -2.36 8.92
N ALA A 47 -2.04 -2.42 8.36
CA ALA A 47 -3.06 -1.37 8.38
C ALA A 47 -2.56 -0.04 7.80
N GLU A 48 -1.67 -0.08 6.79
CA GLU A 48 -1.23 1.12 6.10
C GLU A 48 -2.35 1.76 5.27
N ASN A 49 -2.39 3.09 5.23
CA ASN A 49 -3.36 3.81 4.40
C ASN A 49 -2.96 3.83 2.91
N ILE A 50 -1.65 3.82 2.63
CA ILE A 50 -1.09 3.89 1.29
C ILE A 50 0.03 2.86 1.19
N THR A 51 -0.12 1.89 0.30
CA THR A 51 0.96 0.99 -0.11
C THR A 51 1.55 1.49 -1.42
N THR A 52 2.87 1.43 -1.55
CA THR A 52 3.60 1.95 -2.71
C THR A 52 4.60 0.92 -3.22
N SER A 53 4.98 1.03 -4.49
CA SER A 53 6.09 0.26 -5.06
C SER A 53 7.02 1.17 -5.86
N GLY A 54 8.30 0.80 -5.95
CA GLY A 54 9.30 1.51 -6.75
C GLY A 54 9.83 2.83 -6.17
N PHE A 55 9.25 3.34 -5.08
CA PHE A 55 9.77 4.50 -4.35
C PHE A 55 10.65 4.05 -3.18
N ASP A 56 11.91 4.50 -3.15
CA ASP A 56 12.87 4.16 -2.10
C ASP A 56 12.79 5.12 -0.92
N PHE A 57 12.02 4.76 0.10
CA PHE A 57 11.89 5.54 1.32
C PHE A 57 13.17 5.56 2.18
N LYS A 58 14.14 4.67 1.96
CA LYS A 58 15.41 4.71 2.71
C LYS A 58 16.23 5.96 2.39
N LYS A 59 15.96 6.59 1.25
CA LYS A 59 16.56 7.87 0.83
C LYS A 59 15.78 9.09 1.31
N THR A 60 14.67 8.89 2.01
CA THR A 60 13.88 9.99 2.59
C THR A 60 14.23 10.24 4.04
N ALA A 61 14.13 11.49 4.46
CA ALA A 61 14.30 11.92 5.84
C ALA A 61 13.00 12.56 6.37
N VAL A 62 12.87 12.65 7.69
CA VAL A 62 11.83 13.48 8.31
C VAL A 62 11.98 14.92 7.82
N GLY A 63 10.88 15.53 7.40
CA GLY A 63 10.82 16.84 6.75
C GLY A 63 10.82 16.78 5.22
N ASP A 64 11.15 15.64 4.59
CA ASP A 64 11.08 15.52 3.14
C ASP A 64 9.63 15.65 2.65
N THR A 65 9.44 16.48 1.63
CA THR A 65 8.12 16.66 1.00
C THR A 65 8.03 15.83 -0.28
N LEU A 66 6.92 15.11 -0.44
CA LEU A 66 6.59 14.28 -1.58
C LEU A 66 5.33 14.79 -2.29
N ARG A 67 5.35 14.77 -3.62
CA ARG A 67 4.19 15.03 -4.48
C ARG A 67 3.61 13.71 -4.96
N ILE A 68 2.30 13.59 -4.90
CA ILE A 68 1.54 12.50 -5.50
C ILE A 68 0.86 13.07 -6.75
N ILE A 69 1.14 12.49 -7.91
CA ILE A 69 0.78 13.03 -9.21
C ILE A 69 0.03 11.97 -10.00
N ASN A 70 -1.08 12.35 -10.62
CA ASN A 70 -1.79 11.48 -11.53
C ASN A 70 -1.03 11.39 -12.88
N PRO A 71 -0.55 10.22 -13.29
CA PRO A 71 0.30 10.10 -14.49
C PRO A 71 -0.44 10.36 -15.80
N ALA A 72 -1.75 10.12 -15.86
CA ALA A 72 -2.53 10.31 -17.09
C ALA A 72 -2.79 11.79 -17.40
N THR A 73 -2.92 12.62 -16.35
CA THR A 73 -3.23 14.05 -16.50
C THR A 73 -2.02 14.95 -16.21
N GLY A 74 -1.00 14.44 -15.52
CA GLY A 74 0.12 15.23 -15.00
C GLY A 74 -0.26 16.12 -13.82
N GLN A 75 -1.49 16.03 -13.30
CA GLN A 75 -1.98 16.90 -12.23
C GLN A 75 -1.49 16.44 -10.86
N LEU A 76 -1.25 17.42 -9.98
CA LEU A 76 -0.90 17.19 -8.59
C LEU A 76 -2.14 16.72 -7.80
N SER A 77 -2.13 15.47 -7.34
CA SER A 77 -3.19 14.88 -6.52
C SER A 77 -3.09 15.31 -5.06
N ALA A 78 -1.87 15.29 -4.49
CA ALA A 78 -1.64 15.65 -3.09
C ALA A 78 -0.16 16.00 -2.83
N VAL A 79 0.09 16.70 -1.73
CA VAL A 79 1.43 16.96 -1.18
C VAL A 79 1.46 16.47 0.26
N ILE A 80 2.45 15.63 0.58
CA ILE A 80 2.65 15.08 1.92
C ILE A 80 4.09 15.36 2.37
N GLU A 81 4.29 15.50 3.68
CA GLU A 81 5.61 15.67 4.28
C GLU A 81 5.87 14.54 5.27
N ILE A 82 7.02 13.89 5.16
CA ILE A 82 7.43 12.82 6.07
C ILE A 82 7.62 13.40 7.47
N THR A 83 6.93 12.84 8.45
CA THR A 83 6.98 13.28 9.86
C THR A 83 7.69 12.29 10.76
N CYS A 84 7.72 11.01 10.39
CA CYS A 84 8.32 9.97 11.20
C CYS A 84 8.67 8.76 10.33
N ILE A 85 9.83 8.16 10.58
CA ILE A 85 10.27 6.91 9.98
C ILE A 85 10.41 5.90 11.13
N GLY A 86 9.66 4.81 11.01
CA GLY A 86 9.46 3.84 12.06
C GLY A 86 8.55 4.36 13.16
N LYS A 87 7.76 3.47 13.77
CA LYS A 87 7.16 3.74 15.09
C LYS A 87 7.34 2.56 16.03
N PRO A 88 7.57 2.81 17.34
CA PRO A 88 7.65 1.74 18.31
C PRO A 88 6.40 0.85 18.23
N CYS A 89 6.61 -0.45 18.06
CA CYS A 89 5.53 -1.42 18.12
C CYS A 89 5.28 -1.74 19.60
N HIS A 90 4.26 -1.10 20.18
CA HIS A 90 4.11 -1.03 21.64
C HIS A 90 3.72 -2.35 22.34
N ALA A 91 3.17 -3.35 21.65
CA ALA A 91 3.05 -4.71 22.17
C ALA A 91 2.48 -5.64 21.11
N ALA A 92 3.14 -6.77 20.87
CA ALA A 92 2.50 -8.00 20.41
C ALA A 92 1.53 -7.85 19.21
N CYS A 93 1.90 -7.03 18.20
CA CYS A 93 1.07 -6.90 17.01
C CYS A 93 0.93 -8.28 16.34
N ASN A 94 -0.20 -8.52 15.68
CA ASN A 94 -0.52 -9.84 15.15
C ASN A 94 0.58 -10.34 14.19
N ILE A 95 1.16 -9.42 13.40
CA ILE A 95 2.28 -9.73 12.52
C ILE A 95 3.52 -10.15 13.30
N LYS A 96 3.96 -9.39 14.32
CA LYS A 96 5.11 -9.78 15.16
C LYS A 96 4.92 -11.15 15.81
N LYS A 97 3.68 -11.50 16.20
CA LYS A 97 3.37 -12.84 16.74
C LYS A 97 3.44 -13.94 15.69
N MET A 98 3.02 -13.66 14.45
CA MET A 98 3.00 -14.64 13.35
C MET A 98 4.39 -14.88 12.77
N VAL A 99 5.16 -13.82 12.50
CA VAL A 99 6.46 -13.89 11.79
C VAL A 99 7.67 -13.63 12.69
N GLY A 100 7.47 -13.28 13.96
CA GLY A 100 8.56 -13.00 14.92
C GLY A 100 9.17 -11.59 14.82
N ASP A 101 9.11 -10.94 13.65
CA ASP A 101 9.62 -9.59 13.43
C ASP A 101 8.56 -8.65 12.84
N CYS A 102 8.60 -7.38 13.20
CA CYS A 102 7.68 -6.37 12.66
C CYS A 102 8.47 -5.37 11.84
N VAL A 103 8.04 -5.11 10.61
CA VAL A 103 8.67 -4.10 9.75
C VAL A 103 8.34 -2.67 10.21
N MET A 104 7.22 -2.48 10.93
CA MET A 104 6.70 -1.15 11.32
C MET A 104 7.72 -0.27 12.06
N PRO A 105 8.50 -0.75 13.03
CA PRO A 105 9.52 0.08 13.69
C PRO A 105 10.72 0.43 12.81
N LYS A 106 10.94 -0.32 11.72
CA LYS A 106 12.13 -0.18 10.86
C LYS A 106 11.83 0.64 9.60
N GLU A 107 10.69 0.38 8.97
CA GLU A 107 10.39 0.91 7.63
C GLU A 107 9.02 1.60 7.53
N GLY A 108 8.20 1.59 8.58
CA GLY A 108 6.90 2.28 8.55
C GLY A 108 7.07 3.79 8.35
N VAL A 109 6.48 4.37 7.30
CA VAL A 109 6.62 5.80 7.00
C VAL A 109 5.32 6.54 7.33
N PHE A 110 5.45 7.62 8.09
CA PHE A 110 4.32 8.47 8.47
C PHE A 110 4.50 9.86 7.90
N ALA A 111 3.43 10.41 7.36
CA ALA A 111 3.44 11.73 6.75
C ALA A 111 2.26 12.57 7.22
N ARG A 112 2.43 13.89 7.22
CA ARG A 112 1.32 14.85 7.32
C ARG A 112 0.91 15.30 5.93
N VAL A 113 -0.38 15.57 5.75
CA VAL A 113 -0.89 16.15 4.50
C VAL A 113 -0.65 17.65 4.53
N ILE A 114 0.14 18.16 3.57
CA ILE A 114 0.37 19.58 3.36
C ILE A 114 -0.71 20.16 2.45
N GLN A 115 -1.04 19.41 1.38
CA GLN A 115 -2.12 19.74 0.48
C GLN A 115 -2.91 18.46 0.17
N GLY A 116 -4.18 18.46 0.54
CA GLY A 116 -5.09 17.35 0.29
C GLY A 116 -5.64 17.33 -1.14
N GLY A 117 -6.08 16.15 -1.55
CA GLY A 117 -6.79 15.94 -2.81
C GLY A 117 -7.11 14.45 -3.01
N LEU A 118 -7.60 14.10 -4.21
CA LEU A 118 -8.03 12.74 -4.51
C LEU A 118 -6.84 11.93 -5.06
N ILE A 119 -6.39 10.96 -4.28
CA ILE A 119 -5.35 10.00 -4.70
C ILE A 119 -6.03 8.75 -5.25
N LYS A 120 -5.46 8.17 -6.31
CA LYS A 120 -5.91 6.89 -6.88
C LYS A 120 -4.76 5.89 -6.98
N THR A 121 -5.11 4.60 -7.02
CA THR A 121 -4.15 3.53 -7.34
C THR A 121 -3.47 3.82 -8.68
N GLY A 122 -2.14 3.80 -8.69
CA GLY A 122 -1.33 4.12 -9.88
C GLY A 122 -0.83 5.57 -9.93
N ASP A 123 -1.24 6.45 -9.01
CA ASP A 123 -0.62 7.77 -8.88
C ASP A 123 0.88 7.64 -8.49
N ILE A 124 1.71 8.53 -9.02
CA ILE A 124 3.17 8.48 -8.88
C ILE A 124 3.63 9.38 -7.74
N ILE A 125 4.51 8.85 -6.90
CA ILE A 125 5.20 9.62 -5.85
C ILE A 125 6.50 10.20 -6.40
N ARG A 126 6.72 11.50 -6.21
CA ARG A 126 7.98 12.19 -6.52
C ARG A 126 8.47 12.98 -5.32
N SER A 127 9.75 12.86 -5.01
CA SER A 127 10.38 13.72 -4.00
C SER A 127 10.57 15.14 -4.55
N ILE A 128 10.36 16.15 -3.71
CA ILE A 128 10.56 17.57 -4.05
C ILE A 128 11.96 18.05 -3.64
N LYS A 129 12.91 17.15 -3.34
CA LYS A 129 14.26 17.58 -2.93
C LYS A 129 14.77 18.67 -3.89
N GLY A 130 14.89 19.89 -3.35
CA GLY A 130 15.69 20.93 -3.98
C GLY A 130 17.10 20.38 -4.13
N GLU A 131 17.75 20.73 -5.23
CA GLU A 131 19.14 20.38 -5.48
C GLU A 131 19.96 20.53 -4.18
N SER A 132 20.67 19.45 -3.87
CA SER A 132 21.58 19.24 -2.76
C SER A 132 22.15 20.54 -2.17
N GLN A 133 21.89 20.82 -0.89
CA GLN A 133 22.90 21.55 -0.11
C GLN A 133 24.03 20.57 0.20
N THR A 134 24.93 20.42 -0.76
CA THR A 134 26.28 19.91 -0.51
C THR A 134 26.92 20.87 0.49
N LYS A 135 27.25 20.37 1.68
CA LYS A 135 28.04 21.10 2.66
C LYS A 135 29.46 20.58 2.64
#